data_AF-A0A0Q0WBY1-F1
#
_entry.id   AF-A0A0Q0WBY1-F1
#
_cell.length_a   1.000
_cell.length_b   1.000
_cell.length_c   1.000
_cell.angle_alpha   90.00
_cell.angle_beta   90.00
_cell.angle_gamma   90.00
#
_symmetry.space_group_name_H-M   'P 1'
#
loop_
_entity.id
_entity.type
_entity.pdbx_description
1 polymer ?
#
loop_
_entity_poly.entity_id
_entity_poly.type
_entity_poly.pdbx_seq_one_letter_code
_entity_poly.pdbx_strand_id
1 'polypeptide(L)'
;MNKQPIINQKIIFLGIIWGISEATLGYLIHLIPGINFLSGMIMFPIGFYMMVCGLKETNRISSIIVVSGIAAGIKLFDFIFPLALPLRIINPSVAILLESTAVVVAMKLIDVKNHSFNLSYAYLISFSWRILFLIFPSLPLVFISQGILLKPTPTILNFFVIEPIIEGFFIYLVYKFVKSHQFKISFKLNPRFSISVMLLAFYLSAKIVLSNFLPQ
;
A
#
# COMPACT_ATOMS: atom_id res chain seq x y z
N MET A 1 -0.13 -28.91 3.16
CA MET A 1 0.49 -28.06 2.09
C MET A 1 1.88 -27.64 2.54
N ASN A 2 2.91 -27.91 1.74
CA ASN A 2 4.28 -27.48 2.04
C ASN A 2 4.38 -25.95 2.01
N LYS A 3 4.94 -25.37 3.06
CA LYS A 3 5.16 -23.92 3.16
C LYS A 3 6.34 -23.55 2.25
N GLN A 4 6.09 -22.78 1.20
CA GLN A 4 7.15 -22.21 0.35
C GLN A 4 8.03 -21.25 1.17
N PRO A 5 9.26 -20.94 0.72
CA PRO A 5 10.09 -19.91 1.33
C PRO A 5 9.38 -18.56 1.30
N ILE A 6 9.52 -17.80 2.39
CA ILE A 6 8.92 -16.46 2.58
C ILE A 6 9.45 -15.49 1.53
N ILE A 7 10.74 -15.57 1.21
CA ILE A 7 11.36 -14.76 0.18
C ILE A 7 11.49 -15.64 -1.06
N ASN A 8 10.75 -15.28 -2.10
CA ASN A 8 10.84 -15.90 -3.41
C ASN A 8 10.54 -14.85 -4.49
N GLN A 9 10.76 -15.20 -5.75
CA GLN A 9 10.62 -14.28 -6.88
C GLN A 9 9.22 -13.66 -6.97
N LYS A 10 8.16 -14.41 -6.64
CA LYS A 10 6.78 -13.90 -6.69
C LYS A 10 6.50 -12.91 -5.57
N ILE A 11 6.98 -13.17 -4.36
CA ILE A 11 6.84 -12.22 -3.23
C ILE A 11 7.57 -10.91 -3.54
N ILE A 12 8.78 -11.01 -4.08
CA ILE A 12 9.54 -9.82 -4.51
C ILE A 12 8.77 -9.08 -5.60
N PHE A 13 8.27 -9.79 -6.61
CA PHE A 13 7.49 -9.20 -7.69
C PHE A 13 6.23 -8.49 -7.20
N LEU A 14 5.45 -9.11 -6.31
CA LEU A 14 4.24 -8.52 -5.73
C LEU A 14 4.52 -7.21 -4.98
N GLY A 15 5.59 -7.20 -4.16
CA GLY A 15 6.04 -5.99 -3.47
C GLY A 15 6.48 -4.90 -4.45
N ILE A 16 7.20 -5.28 -5.52
CA ILE A 16 7.63 -4.35 -6.57
C ILE A 16 6.44 -3.69 -7.27
N ILE A 17 5.45 -4.47 -7.69
CA ILE A 17 4.29 -3.94 -8.42
C ILE A 17 3.52 -2.95 -7.54
N TRP A 18 3.31 -3.26 -6.26
CA TRP A 18 2.65 -2.32 -5.36
C TRP A 18 3.50 -1.05 -5.16
N GLY A 19 4.79 -1.18 -4.88
CA GLY A 19 5.68 -0.03 -4.70
C GLY A 19 5.72 0.90 -5.91
N ILE A 20 5.79 0.34 -7.13
CA ILE A 20 5.73 1.12 -8.37
C ILE A 20 4.35 1.76 -8.54
N SER A 21 3.27 1.05 -8.22
CA SER A 21 1.91 1.59 -8.30
C SER A 21 1.72 2.77 -7.34
N GLU A 22 2.29 2.72 -6.14
CA GLU A 22 2.31 3.84 -5.19
C GLU A 22 3.11 5.03 -5.73
N ALA A 23 4.31 4.77 -6.26
CA ALA A 23 5.17 5.81 -6.83
C ALA A 23 4.57 6.47 -8.09
N THR A 24 3.72 5.76 -8.83
CA THR A 24 3.13 6.22 -10.08
C THR A 24 1.66 6.60 -9.93
N LEU A 25 0.74 5.63 -9.81
CA LEU A 25 -0.69 5.87 -9.68
C LEU A 25 -1.03 6.69 -8.43
N GLY A 26 -0.45 6.34 -7.28
CA GLY A 26 -0.64 7.11 -6.04
C GLY A 26 -0.22 8.57 -6.21
N TYR A 27 0.93 8.80 -6.87
CA TYR A 27 1.38 10.15 -7.21
C TYR A 27 0.44 10.87 -8.19
N LEU A 28 -0.01 10.20 -9.25
CA LEU A 28 -0.93 10.79 -10.23
C LEU A 28 -2.25 11.21 -9.58
N ILE A 29 -2.78 10.44 -8.64
CA ILE A 29 -3.98 10.81 -7.88
C ILE A 29 -3.73 12.09 -7.07
N HIS A 30 -2.54 12.23 -6.46
CA HIS A 30 -2.17 13.43 -5.71
C HIS A 30 -1.95 14.69 -6.56
N LEU A 31 -1.77 14.54 -7.88
CA LEU A 31 -1.68 15.68 -8.79
C LEU A 31 -3.03 16.29 -9.12
N ILE A 32 -4.14 15.54 -8.98
CA ILE A 32 -5.46 15.99 -9.43
C ILE A 32 -6.15 16.73 -8.27
N PRO A 33 -6.36 18.06 -8.37
CA PRO A 33 -6.99 18.82 -7.32
C PRO A 33 -8.39 18.28 -7.00
N GLY A 34 -8.71 18.18 -5.72
CA GLY A 34 -10.03 17.76 -5.26
C GLY A 34 -10.23 16.25 -5.11
N ILE A 35 -9.32 15.39 -5.60
CA ILE A 35 -9.47 13.92 -5.45
C ILE A 35 -8.35 13.23 -4.66
N ASN A 36 -7.47 14.01 -4.01
CA ASN A 36 -6.35 13.47 -3.22
C ASN A 36 -6.75 12.45 -2.15
N PHE A 37 -7.99 12.55 -1.64
CA PHE A 37 -8.55 11.62 -0.65
C PHE A 37 -8.79 10.21 -1.22
N LEU A 38 -8.91 10.07 -2.54
CA LEU A 38 -9.07 8.77 -3.20
C LEU A 38 -7.78 7.95 -3.21
N SER A 39 -6.63 8.55 -2.93
CA SER A 39 -5.33 7.87 -3.01
C SER A 39 -5.31 6.63 -2.10
N GLY A 40 -5.60 6.79 -0.80
CA GLY A 40 -5.69 5.65 0.13
C GLY A 40 -6.79 4.65 -0.24
N MET A 41 -7.96 5.17 -0.62
CA MET A 41 -9.12 4.35 -1.00
C MET A 41 -8.85 3.42 -2.20
N ILE A 42 -7.94 3.80 -3.11
CA ILE A 42 -7.58 3.01 -4.29
C ILE A 42 -6.31 2.21 -4.03
N MET A 43 -5.29 2.83 -3.45
CA MET A 43 -3.97 2.22 -3.27
C MET A 43 -4.00 1.09 -2.24
N PHE A 44 -4.77 1.22 -1.16
CA PHE A 44 -4.81 0.14 -0.17
C PHE A 44 -5.50 -1.13 -0.70
N PRO A 45 -6.64 -1.11 -1.41
CA PRO A 45 -7.17 -2.30 -2.06
C PRO A 45 -6.18 -2.97 -3.04
N ILE A 46 -5.39 -2.20 -3.77
CA ILE A 46 -4.30 -2.72 -4.63
C ILE A 46 -3.23 -3.40 -3.77
N GLY A 47 -2.76 -2.74 -2.71
CA GLY A 47 -1.80 -3.31 -1.77
C GLY A 47 -2.32 -4.59 -1.10
N PHE A 48 -3.57 -4.57 -0.67
CA PHE A 48 -4.27 -5.70 -0.07
C PHE A 48 -4.36 -6.88 -1.03
N TYR A 49 -4.67 -6.65 -2.31
CA TYR A 49 -4.61 -7.68 -3.34
C TYR A 49 -3.24 -8.35 -3.39
N MET A 50 -2.16 -7.56 -3.41
CA MET A 50 -0.78 -8.07 -3.44
C MET A 50 -0.42 -8.86 -2.17
N MET A 51 -0.83 -8.36 -0.99
CA MET A 51 -0.63 -9.02 0.30
C MET A 51 -1.33 -10.38 0.38
N VAL A 52 -2.61 -10.46 -0.03
CA VAL A 52 -3.37 -11.73 -0.02
C VAL A 52 -2.81 -12.72 -1.05
N CYS A 53 -2.39 -12.25 -2.22
CA CYS A 53 -1.68 -13.10 -3.18
C CYS A 53 -0.39 -13.68 -2.60
N GLY A 54 0.41 -12.86 -1.91
CA GLY A 54 1.64 -13.33 -1.24
C GLY A 54 1.38 -14.32 -0.10
N LEU A 55 0.31 -14.09 0.67
CA LEU A 55 -0.15 -15.03 1.69
C LEU A 55 -0.54 -16.37 1.06
N LYS A 56 -1.31 -16.38 -0.04
CA LYS A 56 -1.71 -17.62 -0.74
C LYS A 56 -0.52 -18.37 -1.33
N GLU A 57 0.45 -17.65 -1.89
CA GLU A 57 1.64 -18.26 -2.50
C GLU A 57 2.50 -19.01 -1.48
N THR A 58 2.65 -18.45 -0.29
CA THR A 58 3.58 -18.97 0.73
C THR A 58 2.90 -19.77 1.83
N ASN A 59 1.59 -19.57 2.02
CA ASN A 59 0.81 -19.99 3.16
C ASN A 59 1.41 -19.53 4.50
N ARG A 60 1.97 -18.32 4.53
CA ARG A 60 2.60 -17.71 5.71
C ARG A 60 2.16 -16.26 5.86
N ILE A 61 1.64 -15.90 7.04
CA ILE A 61 1.22 -14.53 7.39
C ILE A 61 2.38 -13.54 7.29
N SER A 62 3.61 -13.96 7.61
CA SER A 62 4.81 -13.13 7.49
C SER A 62 5.05 -12.58 6.08
N SER A 63 4.53 -13.24 5.04
CA SER A 63 4.69 -12.79 3.66
C SER A 63 3.95 -11.50 3.36
N ILE A 64 2.90 -11.19 4.13
CA ILE A 64 2.21 -9.89 4.09
C ILE A 64 3.21 -8.76 4.39
N ILE A 65 3.93 -8.89 5.50
CA ILE A 65 4.93 -7.90 5.94
C ILE A 65 6.06 -7.77 4.92
N VAL A 66 6.51 -8.88 4.31
CA VAL A 66 7.58 -8.84 3.31
C VAL A 66 7.13 -8.12 2.04
N VAL A 67 5.92 -8.39 1.53
CA VAL A 67 5.37 -7.68 0.37
C VAL A 67 5.30 -6.18 0.64
N SER A 68 4.73 -5.79 1.78
CA SER A 68 4.60 -4.38 2.18
C SER A 68 5.94 -3.71 2.44
N GLY A 69 6.90 -4.42 3.05
CA GLY A 69 8.24 -3.89 3.30
C GLY A 69 8.99 -3.58 2.01
N ILE A 70 8.85 -4.43 0.98
CA ILE A 70 9.41 -4.16 -0.35
C ILE A 70 8.74 -2.93 -0.98
N ALA A 71 7.41 -2.84 -0.92
CA ALA A 71 6.66 -1.70 -1.46
C ALA A 71 7.03 -0.37 -0.77
N ALA A 72 7.06 -0.36 0.57
CA ALA A 72 7.49 0.78 1.37
C ALA A 72 8.95 1.15 1.10
N GLY A 73 9.82 0.15 0.94
CA GLY A 73 11.22 0.34 0.56
C GLY A 73 11.35 1.06 -0.78
N ILE A 74 10.63 0.60 -1.81
CA ILE A 74 10.56 1.27 -3.13
C ILE A 74 10.09 2.70 -2.98
N LYS A 75 9.07 2.96 -2.17
CA LYS A 75 8.59 4.32 -1.93
C LYS A 75 9.67 5.21 -1.28
N LEU A 76 10.48 4.67 -0.36
CA LEU A 76 11.59 5.40 0.25
C LEU A 76 12.72 5.74 -0.75
N PHE A 77 12.86 5.03 -1.88
CA PHE A 77 13.84 5.40 -2.90
C PHE A 77 13.57 6.79 -3.51
N ASP A 78 12.36 7.33 -3.36
CA ASP A 78 12.04 8.70 -3.77
C ASP A 78 12.93 9.75 -3.05
N PHE A 79 13.54 9.41 -1.91
CA PHE A 79 14.52 10.27 -1.22
C PHE A 79 15.80 10.54 -2.01
N ILE A 80 16.13 9.70 -2.99
CA ILE A 80 17.30 9.94 -3.86
C ILE A 80 17.11 11.22 -4.69
N PHE A 81 15.86 11.63 -4.93
CA PHE A 81 15.58 12.84 -5.67
C PHE A 81 15.68 14.06 -4.74
N PRO A 82 16.65 14.96 -4.93
CA PRO A 82 17.03 16.01 -3.98
C PRO A 82 15.96 17.09 -3.73
N LEU A 83 14.82 17.02 -4.43
CA LEU A 83 13.73 17.99 -4.37
C LEU A 83 12.39 17.35 -3.96
N ALA A 84 12.40 16.08 -3.56
CA ALA A 84 11.20 15.41 -3.07
C ALA A 84 10.86 15.88 -1.65
N LEU A 85 9.61 16.28 -1.43
CA LEU A 85 9.12 16.65 -0.10
C LEU A 85 9.15 15.42 0.82
N PRO A 86 9.94 15.40 1.92
CA PRO A 86 10.08 14.23 2.80
C PRO A 86 8.74 13.67 3.29
N LEU A 87 7.79 14.57 3.57
CA LEU A 87 6.41 14.27 3.95
C LEU A 87 5.65 13.42 2.92
N ARG A 88 5.85 13.67 1.62
CA ARG A 88 5.19 12.92 0.52
C ARG A 88 5.84 11.55 0.27
N ILE A 89 6.96 11.27 0.93
CA ILE A 89 7.67 9.99 0.88
C ILE A 89 7.34 9.18 2.15
N ILE A 90 7.55 9.78 3.32
CA ILE A 90 7.38 9.12 4.63
C ILE A 90 5.93 8.72 4.85
N ASN A 91 4.96 9.60 4.59
CA ASN A 91 3.56 9.31 4.90
C ASN A 91 3.05 8.06 4.14
N PRO A 92 3.21 7.95 2.81
CA PRO A 92 2.84 6.72 2.10
C PRO A 92 3.63 5.50 2.55
N SER A 93 4.95 5.61 2.77
CA SER A 93 5.76 4.48 3.26
C SER A 93 5.28 3.96 4.61
N VAL A 94 4.94 4.85 5.54
CA VAL A 94 4.39 4.50 6.85
C VAL A 94 2.99 3.90 6.70
N ALA A 95 2.12 4.49 5.87
CA ALA A 95 0.78 3.98 5.62
C ALA A 95 0.82 2.53 5.13
N ILE A 96 1.67 2.22 4.13
CA ILE A 96 1.89 0.84 3.63
C ILE A 96 2.22 -0.14 4.76
N LEU A 97 3.09 0.25 5.69
CA LEU A 97 3.50 -0.60 6.80
C LEU A 97 2.37 -0.78 7.83
N LEU A 98 1.63 0.28 8.15
CA LEU A 98 0.50 0.24 9.08
C LEU A 98 -0.69 -0.55 8.53
N GLU A 99 -0.99 -0.38 7.24
CA GLU A 99 -1.94 -1.20 6.49
C GLU A 99 -1.59 -2.69 6.61
N SER A 100 -0.32 -3.05 6.35
CA SER A 100 0.15 -4.42 6.49
C SER A 100 -0.01 -4.97 7.89
N THR A 101 0.21 -4.12 8.90
CA THR A 101 0.06 -4.48 10.32
C THR A 101 -1.39 -4.77 10.63
N ALA A 102 -2.33 -3.91 10.20
CA ALA A 102 -3.76 -4.13 10.36
C ALA A 102 -4.21 -5.44 9.68
N VAL A 103 -3.72 -5.72 8.48
CA VAL A 103 -4.02 -6.96 7.75
C VAL A 103 -3.46 -8.19 8.49
N VAL A 104 -2.22 -8.14 8.97
CA VAL A 104 -1.62 -9.24 9.75
C VAL A 104 -2.42 -9.53 11.01
N VAL A 105 -2.82 -8.49 11.75
CA VAL A 105 -3.63 -8.65 12.95
C VAL A 105 -4.97 -9.31 12.60
N ALA A 106 -5.70 -8.78 11.60
CA ALA A 106 -6.96 -9.35 11.17
C ALA A 106 -6.83 -10.81 10.69
N MET A 107 -5.79 -11.13 9.92
CA MET A 107 -5.56 -12.50 9.42
C MET A 107 -5.12 -13.48 10.52
N LYS A 108 -4.54 -13.00 11.63
CA LYS A 108 -4.27 -13.83 12.82
C LYS A 108 -5.52 -14.07 13.67
N LEU A 109 -6.42 -13.09 13.72
CA LEU A 109 -7.71 -13.20 14.45
C LEU A 109 -8.69 -14.12 13.71
N ILE A 110 -8.62 -14.16 12.39
CA ILE A 110 -9.37 -15.12 11.60
C ILE A 110 -8.71 -16.49 11.77
N ASP A 111 -9.46 -17.45 12.30
CA ASP A 111 -9.08 -18.86 12.19
C ASP A 111 -9.14 -19.24 10.70
N VAL A 112 -7.99 -19.15 10.03
CA VAL A 112 -7.80 -19.38 8.59
C VAL A 112 -8.37 -20.74 8.15
N LYS A 113 -8.54 -21.69 9.09
CA LYS A 113 -9.10 -23.02 8.81
C LYS A 113 -10.63 -23.08 8.80
N ASN A 114 -11.33 -22.24 9.59
CA ASN A 114 -12.78 -22.40 9.83
C ASN A 114 -13.61 -21.15 9.59
N HIS A 115 -13.03 -19.95 9.65
CA HIS A 115 -13.77 -18.70 9.50
C HIS A 115 -13.55 -18.09 8.12
N SER A 116 -14.64 -17.85 7.40
CA SER A 116 -14.60 -17.06 6.16
C SER A 116 -14.40 -15.59 6.52
N PHE A 117 -13.31 -14.98 6.04
CA PHE A 117 -13.16 -13.52 6.03
C PHE A 117 -14.47 -12.86 5.55
N ASN A 118 -15.07 -12.07 6.44
CA ASN A 118 -16.35 -11.40 6.23
C ASN A 118 -16.11 -9.88 6.11
N LEU A 119 -17.19 -9.15 5.85
CA LEU A 119 -17.14 -7.71 5.68
C LEU A 119 -16.68 -6.98 6.96
N SER A 120 -16.99 -7.51 8.15
CA SER A 120 -16.58 -6.93 9.43
C SER A 120 -15.06 -6.91 9.60
N TYR A 121 -14.36 -7.97 9.19
CA TYR A 121 -12.89 -7.97 9.20
C TYR A 121 -12.31 -6.95 8.21
N ALA A 122 -12.95 -6.75 7.06
CA ALA A 122 -12.52 -5.75 6.09
C ALA A 122 -12.64 -4.32 6.66
N TYR A 123 -13.72 -4.02 7.36
CA TYR A 123 -13.86 -2.76 8.09
C TYR A 123 -12.86 -2.65 9.23
N LEU A 124 -12.66 -3.70 10.03
CA LEU A 124 -11.68 -3.71 11.10
C LEU A 124 -10.29 -3.34 10.57
N ILE A 125 -9.86 -3.92 9.46
CA ILE A 125 -8.60 -3.58 8.79
C ILE A 125 -8.58 -2.09 8.41
N SER A 126 -9.60 -1.64 7.68
CA SER A 126 -9.74 -0.29 7.13
C SER A 126 -9.73 0.81 8.21
N PHE A 127 -10.39 0.59 9.34
CA PHE A 127 -10.36 1.52 10.47
C PHE A 127 -9.05 1.42 11.26
N SER A 128 -8.53 0.20 11.48
CA SER A 128 -7.37 0.00 12.37
C SER A 128 -6.12 0.72 11.87
N TRP A 129 -5.81 0.62 10.57
CA TRP A 129 -4.60 1.26 10.06
C TRP A 129 -4.67 2.79 10.17
N ARG A 130 -5.84 3.40 10.02
CA ARG A 130 -6.03 4.85 10.17
C ARG A 130 -5.88 5.32 11.60
N ILE A 131 -6.38 4.53 12.56
CA ILE A 131 -6.17 4.78 13.98
C ILE A 131 -4.66 4.76 14.28
N LEU A 132 -3.96 3.73 13.81
CA LEU A 132 -2.49 3.65 13.94
C LEU A 132 -1.80 4.84 13.25
N PHE A 133 -2.30 5.26 12.09
CA PHE A 133 -1.74 6.37 11.32
C PHE A 133 -1.92 7.72 12.00
N LEU A 134 -2.93 7.93 12.84
CA LEU A 134 -3.02 9.13 13.67
C LEU A 134 -2.12 9.10 14.90
N ILE A 135 -2.00 7.93 15.52
CA ILE A 135 -1.17 7.76 16.70
C ILE A 135 0.31 7.92 16.31
N PHE A 136 0.68 7.53 15.09
CA PHE A 136 2.07 7.58 14.66
C PHE A 136 2.70 8.99 14.69
N PRO A 137 2.08 10.06 14.12
CA PRO A 137 2.55 11.44 14.25
C PRO A 137 2.53 12.01 15.67
N SER A 138 1.74 11.45 16.60
CA SER A 138 1.70 11.96 17.99
C SER A 138 2.84 11.42 18.84
N LEU A 139 3.66 10.51 18.31
CA LEU A 139 4.88 10.05 18.97
C LEU A 139 5.92 11.18 18.99
N PRO A 140 6.55 11.48 20.14
CA PRO A 140 7.52 12.58 20.31
C PRO A 140 8.74 12.53 19.39
N LEU A 141 8.95 11.44 18.66
CA LEU A 141 10.08 11.22 17.76
C LEU A 141 9.72 11.47 16.28
N VAL A 142 8.44 11.69 15.96
CA VAL A 142 7.93 11.77 14.58
C VAL A 142 7.34 13.16 14.30
N PHE A 143 8.20 14.18 14.36
CA PHE A 143 7.80 15.58 14.08
C PHE A 143 7.37 15.84 12.63
N ILE A 144 7.65 14.90 11.72
CA ILE A 144 7.57 15.15 10.29
C ILE A 144 6.15 14.94 9.73
N SER A 145 5.26 14.18 10.39
CA SER A 145 4.06 13.62 9.72
C SER A 145 2.69 14.22 10.10
N GLN A 146 2.59 15.47 10.58
CA GLN A 146 1.31 16.08 11.00
C GLN A 146 0.28 16.33 9.86
N GLY A 147 0.51 15.79 8.66
CA GLY A 147 -0.19 16.14 7.42
C GLY A 147 -1.73 16.07 7.48
N ILE A 148 -2.32 15.05 8.09
CA ILE A 148 -3.78 14.91 8.22
C ILE A 148 -4.35 15.69 9.42
N LEU A 149 -3.57 15.83 10.49
CA LEU A 149 -3.96 16.53 11.72
C LEU A 149 -4.11 18.04 11.52
N LEU A 150 -3.44 18.59 10.51
CA LEU A 150 -3.51 20.00 10.14
C LEU A 150 -4.61 20.31 9.10
N LYS A 151 -5.41 19.30 8.68
CA LYS A 151 -6.48 19.50 7.69
C LYS A 151 -7.77 20.01 8.35
N PRO A 152 -8.66 20.68 7.58
CA PRO A 152 -9.97 21.08 8.07
C PRO A 152 -10.78 19.90 8.59
N THR A 153 -11.62 20.14 9.59
CA THR A 153 -12.48 19.12 10.23
C THR A 153 -13.26 18.24 9.23
N PRO A 154 -13.85 18.77 8.13
CA PRO A 154 -14.53 17.93 7.14
C PRO A 154 -13.61 16.91 6.47
N THR A 155 -12.35 17.27 6.22
CA THR A 155 -11.35 16.34 5.63
C THR A 155 -11.00 15.23 6.62
N ILE A 156 -10.87 15.56 7.90
CA ILE A 156 -10.62 14.59 8.96
C ILE A 156 -11.82 13.62 9.08
N LEU A 157 -13.06 14.14 9.07
CA LEU A 157 -14.26 13.31 9.12
C LEU A 157 -14.38 12.37 7.92
N ASN A 158 -14.08 12.85 6.70
CA ASN A 158 -14.06 12.01 5.51
C ASN A 158 -13.05 10.86 5.67
N PHE A 159 -11.84 11.17 6.12
CA PHE A 159 -10.79 10.20 6.36
C PHE A 159 -11.17 9.17 7.43
N PHE A 160 -11.88 9.57 8.49
CA PHE A 160 -12.26 8.66 9.59
C PHE A 160 -13.53 7.86 9.36
N VAL A 161 -14.46 8.35 8.56
CA VAL A 161 -15.80 7.79 8.50
C VAL A 161 -16.14 7.30 7.10
N ILE A 162 -16.00 8.16 6.09
CA ILE A 162 -16.47 7.84 4.74
C ILE A 162 -15.48 6.92 4.02
N GLU A 163 -14.20 7.30 4.01
CA GLU A 163 -13.17 6.52 3.33
C GLU A 163 -13.07 5.09 3.85
N PRO A 164 -13.11 4.82 5.18
CA PRO A 164 -12.94 3.46 5.68
C PRO A 164 -14.10 2.54 5.33
N ILE A 165 -15.32 3.08 5.23
CA ILE A 165 -16.50 2.33 4.80
C ILE A 165 -16.35 1.91 3.35
N ILE A 166 -16.00 2.83 2.46
CA ILE A 166 -15.86 2.52 1.04
C ILE A 166 -14.66 1.57 0.82
N GLU A 167 -13.53 1.87 1.43
CA GLU A 167 -12.31 1.07 1.34
C GLU A 167 -12.50 -0.35 1.90
N GLY A 168 -13.17 -0.48 3.06
CA GLY A 168 -13.47 -1.79 3.65
C GLY A 168 -14.37 -2.64 2.75
N PHE A 169 -15.32 -2.03 2.05
CA PHE A 169 -16.10 -2.72 1.04
C PHE A 169 -15.23 -3.23 -0.13
N PHE A 170 -14.31 -2.40 -0.65
CA PHE A 170 -13.38 -2.82 -1.69
C PHE A 170 -12.42 -3.93 -1.22
N ILE A 171 -11.89 -3.84 -0.01
CA ILE A 171 -11.05 -4.89 0.60
C ILE A 171 -11.80 -6.23 0.64
N TYR A 172 -13.08 -6.20 1.04
CA TYR A 172 -13.92 -7.40 1.04
C TYR A 172 -14.12 -7.99 -0.36
N LEU A 173 -14.39 -7.15 -1.36
CA LEU A 173 -14.51 -7.59 -2.75
C LEU A 173 -13.20 -8.19 -3.28
N VAL A 174 -12.07 -7.54 -3.00
CA VAL A 174 -10.73 -8.03 -3.37
C VAL A 174 -10.46 -9.38 -2.73
N TYR A 175 -10.75 -9.54 -1.43
CA TYR A 175 -10.57 -10.83 -0.75
C TYR A 175 -11.41 -11.92 -1.42
N LYS A 176 -12.69 -11.67 -1.69
CA LYS A 176 -13.58 -12.62 -2.38
C LYS A 176 -13.05 -12.98 -3.76
N PHE A 177 -12.62 -11.98 -4.53
CA PHE A 177 -12.05 -12.17 -5.86
C PHE A 177 -10.82 -13.07 -5.82
N VAL A 178 -9.86 -12.77 -4.93
CA VAL A 178 -8.63 -13.54 -4.76
C VAL A 178 -8.92 -14.94 -4.22
N LYS A 179 -9.90 -15.12 -3.32
CA LYS A 179 -10.29 -16.45 -2.83
C LYS A 179 -10.89 -17.31 -3.96
N SER A 180 -11.75 -16.73 -4.79
CA SER A 180 -12.43 -17.42 -5.89
C SER A 180 -11.50 -17.77 -7.06
N HIS A 181 -10.42 -17.03 -7.26
CA HIS A 181 -9.51 -17.23 -8.39
C HIS A 181 -8.15 -17.78 -7.92
N GLN A 182 -7.73 -18.89 -8.52
CA GLN A 182 -6.36 -19.37 -8.40
C GLN A 182 -5.46 -18.59 -9.37
N PHE A 183 -5.03 -17.39 -8.97
CA PHE A 183 -4.02 -16.67 -9.73
C PHE A 183 -2.70 -17.44 -9.69
N LYS A 184 -2.36 -18.10 -10.81
CA LYS A 184 -1.03 -18.62 -11.05
C LYS A 184 -0.20 -17.49 -11.67
N ILE A 185 0.60 -16.81 -10.85
CA ILE A 185 1.59 -15.85 -11.34
C ILE A 185 2.72 -16.67 -11.99
N SER A 186 2.60 -16.97 -13.29
CA SER A 186 3.68 -17.57 -14.06
C SER A 186 4.47 -16.46 -14.75
N PHE A 187 5.40 -15.85 -14.03
CA PHE A 187 6.34 -14.90 -14.62
C PHE A 187 7.66 -15.60 -14.90
N LYS A 188 8.07 -15.59 -16.18
CA LYS A 188 9.50 -15.69 -16.52
C LYS A 188 10.02 -14.27 -16.49
N LEU A 189 10.80 -13.93 -15.46
CA LEU A 189 11.50 -12.64 -15.40
C LEU A 189 12.42 -12.54 -16.62
N ASN A 190 12.04 -11.72 -17.60
CA ASN A 190 12.91 -11.36 -18.70
C ASN A 190 13.74 -10.14 -18.25
N PRO A 191 15.08 -10.28 -18.06
CA PRO A 191 15.92 -9.20 -17.54
C PRO A 191 15.77 -7.90 -18.33
N ARG A 192 15.57 -7.99 -19.65
CA ARG A 192 15.37 -6.82 -20.52
C ARG A 192 14.11 -6.06 -20.18
N PHE A 193 13.01 -6.77 -19.92
CA PHE A 193 11.74 -6.13 -19.54
C PHE A 193 11.84 -5.48 -18.16
N SER A 194 12.50 -6.14 -17.20
CA SER A 194 12.73 -5.58 -15.86
C SER A 194 13.56 -4.30 -15.89
N ILE A 195 14.62 -4.26 -16.71
CA ILE A 195 15.43 -3.05 -16.90
C ILE A 195 14.59 -1.93 -17.52
N SER A 196 13.79 -2.21 -18.56
CA SER A 196 12.93 -1.21 -19.19
C SER A 196 11.90 -0.63 -18.22
N VAL A 197 11.26 -1.46 -17.39
CA VAL A 197 10.31 -1.00 -16.37
C VAL A 197 11.01 -0.16 -15.30
N MET A 198 12.21 -0.56 -14.88
CA MET A 198 13.00 0.20 -13.90
C MET A 198 13.43 1.57 -14.45
N LEU A 199 13.89 1.63 -15.70
CA LEU A 199 14.24 2.89 -16.36
C LEU A 199 13.02 3.80 -16.55
N LEU A 200 11.87 3.22 -16.90
CA LEU A 200 10.62 3.98 -17.00
C LEU A 200 10.19 4.54 -15.65
N ALA A 201 10.24 3.74 -14.58
CA ALA A 201 9.94 4.19 -13.23
C ALA A 201 10.88 5.33 -12.81
N PHE A 202 12.18 5.19 -13.07
CA PHE A 202 13.17 6.23 -12.78
C PHE A 202 12.92 7.51 -13.56
N TYR A 203 12.61 7.40 -14.87
CA TYR A 203 12.28 8.54 -15.72
C TYR A 203 11.00 9.26 -15.25
N LEU A 204 9.96 8.51 -14.90
CA LEU A 204 8.72 9.09 -14.36
C LEU A 204 9.00 9.82 -13.05
N SER A 205 9.70 9.19 -12.10
CA SER A 205 10.09 9.84 -10.84
C SER A 205 10.93 11.11 -11.07
N ALA A 206 11.89 11.09 -12.00
CA ALA A 206 12.70 12.26 -12.34
C ALA A 206 11.87 13.38 -13.00
N LYS A 207 11.01 13.05 -13.97
CA LYS A 207 10.14 14.02 -14.65
C LYS A 207 9.14 14.66 -13.69
N ILE A 208 8.61 13.85 -12.78
CA ILE A 208 7.73 14.28 -11.70
C ILE A 208 8.41 15.34 -10.83
N VAL A 209 9.65 15.09 -10.41
CA VAL A 209 10.44 16.02 -9.61
C VAL A 209 10.67 17.33 -10.37
N LEU A 210 11.04 17.26 -11.64
CA LEU A 210 11.29 18.43 -12.49
C LEU A 210 10.01 19.24 -12.78
N SER A 211 8.85 18.60 -12.91
CA SER A 211 7.58 19.26 -13.23
C SER A 211 7.06 20.21 -12.14
N ASN A 212 7.48 20.04 -10.89
CA ASN A 212 7.14 20.95 -9.80
C ASN A 212 7.91 22.29 -9.85
N PHE A 213 8.76 22.50 -10.85
CA PHE A 213 9.64 23.68 -11.01
C PHE A 213 9.47 24.44 -12.33
N LEU A 214 8.67 23.96 -13.28
CA LEU A 214 8.32 24.78 -14.44
C LEU A 214 7.26 25.80 -14.00
N PRO A 215 7.48 27.11 -14.24
CA PRO A 215 6.46 28.11 -13.95
C PRO A 215 5.19 27.75 -14.74
N GLN A 216 4.04 27.76 -14.05
CA GLN A 216 2.72 27.70 -14.68
C GLN A 216 2.43 28.99 -15.42
#